data_AF-A0A8S2YVM6-F1
#
_entry.id   AF-A0A8S2YVM6-F1
#
_cell.length_a   1.000
_cell.length_b   1.000
_cell.length_c   1.000
_cell.angle_alpha   90.00
_cell.angle_beta   90.00
_cell.angle_gamma   90.00
#
_symmetry.space_group_name_H-M   'P 1'
#
loop_
_entity.id
_entity.type
_entity.pdbx_description
1 polymer ?
#
loop_
_entity_poly.entity_id
_entity_poly.type
_entity_poly.pdbx_seq_one_letter_code
_entity_poly.pdbx_strand_id
1 'polypeptide(L)'
;MYLLPLLLLVAGCWGWGNIEVLIDQNGGYNVTIGNRVWLRSSRTAIYVDNKWYSSDDNSLPLTGISLTSGFDPNLGDYRDFQLSYDLVRSGIHTQIIGHIRDWYSGSGISFHLDTGNLTMTNTVPLDIDHVRTVFPSFYIEQIDKNDQRGYFTFEGEMSGDDNKHAGWWNLSSKVIRSGMQSGPIVLFNLSQQGDGEILVISPFSRFMATSLSQTSNNTLEYGVMGSMLSIPANYNHSMFVFYSSNGINEGIREWGQLMQREYTRTNQHRLSDLTINYLGYYTDNGGYYYYNTEKGINYEETMVNVRHQIPLPFHYIQLDSWWYYKGIGDGVSQWTARPDIFPDGLQTVHRRLENIPLAAHNRYWAFDTVYKQNYSFVLDESNNKALPIGNDSFWIDLLSQGHDWGLILYEQDWLDRQTIDFLPTRTDIHLGHQWLMSMGEAADKIGMNIQYCMSLPRHILTALQIPRVTHARTSTDYAVHLQGKAQQWAIGISSMFADAMGLAPFKDVFWSTSLQPGSPYKPDAKEVLPEREILIATLSTGPVGSGDAINYTNVQSIMKCCRADGLILKPDLPLTTINRLASDWAFYNGVSQGELYSTRTTM
;
A
#
# COMPACT_ATOMS: atom_id res chain seq x y z
N MET A 1 -1.87 -24.09 -51.58
CA MET A 1 -0.47 -23.91 -51.14
C MET A 1 -0.53 -23.73 -49.64
N TYR A 2 0.19 -24.58 -48.92
CA TYR A 2 -0.11 -25.13 -47.59
C TYR A 2 -0.52 -24.13 -46.49
N LEU A 3 -1.73 -24.31 -45.95
CA LEU A 3 -2.08 -23.90 -44.59
C LEU A 3 -1.33 -24.83 -43.63
N LEU A 4 -0.34 -24.31 -42.90
CA LEU A 4 0.19 -25.02 -41.73
C LEU A 4 -0.87 -25.03 -40.62
N PRO A 5 -1.13 -26.17 -39.96
CA PRO A 5 -1.96 -26.19 -38.78
C PRO A 5 -1.20 -25.50 -37.64
N LEU A 6 -1.81 -24.49 -37.04
CA LEU A 6 -1.38 -23.87 -35.80
C LEU A 6 -1.46 -24.96 -34.70
N LEU A 7 -0.33 -25.55 -34.33
CA LEU A 7 -0.27 -26.49 -33.21
C LEU A 7 -0.32 -25.69 -31.90
N LEU A 8 -1.54 -25.44 -31.41
CA LEU A 8 -1.78 -24.99 -30.05
C LEU A 8 -1.41 -26.12 -29.09
N LEU A 9 -0.49 -25.86 -28.17
CA LEU A 9 -0.23 -26.74 -27.03
C LEU A 9 -1.35 -26.49 -26.01
N VAL A 10 -2.51 -27.13 -26.23
CA VAL A 10 -3.65 -27.04 -25.30
C VAL A 10 -3.36 -27.94 -24.11
N ALA A 11 -2.96 -27.35 -23.00
CA ALA A 11 -2.86 -28.04 -21.71
C ALA A 11 -3.93 -27.53 -20.74
N GLY A 12 -5.21 -27.63 -21.09
CA GLY A 12 -6.34 -27.33 -20.20
C GLY A 12 -6.69 -28.54 -19.33
N CYS A 13 -6.76 -28.39 -18.01
CA CYS A 13 -7.34 -29.38 -17.12
C CYS A 13 -8.75 -28.93 -16.77
N TRP A 14 -9.74 -29.80 -17.00
CA TRP A 14 -11.16 -29.47 -16.89
C TRP A 14 -11.59 -29.38 -15.42
N GLY A 15 -11.30 -28.24 -14.77
CA GLY A 15 -11.96 -27.79 -13.56
C GLY A 15 -13.06 -26.79 -13.92
N TRP A 16 -14.29 -27.01 -13.44
CA TRP A 16 -15.43 -26.17 -13.78
C TRP A 16 -15.20 -24.74 -13.25
N GLY A 17 -14.93 -23.77 -14.15
CA GLY A 17 -14.82 -22.35 -13.81
C GLY A 17 -13.41 -21.78 -13.61
N ASN A 18 -12.34 -22.47 -14.02
CA ASN A 18 -10.98 -22.03 -13.73
C ASN A 18 -10.43 -20.95 -14.69
N ILE A 19 -9.61 -20.06 -14.15
CA ILE A 19 -8.66 -19.24 -14.89
C ILE A 19 -7.59 -20.16 -15.51
N GLU A 20 -7.23 -19.91 -16.77
CA GLU A 20 -6.21 -20.69 -17.50
C GLU A 20 -5.28 -19.77 -18.27
N VAL A 21 -4.09 -20.29 -18.60
CA VAL A 21 -3.17 -19.65 -19.55
C VAL A 21 -2.97 -20.53 -20.78
N LEU A 22 -3.15 -19.93 -21.95
CA LEU A 22 -2.88 -20.56 -23.25
C LEU A 22 -1.64 -19.93 -23.85
N ILE A 23 -0.62 -20.73 -24.17
CA ILE A 23 0.67 -20.27 -24.69
C ILE A 23 0.85 -20.81 -26.11
N ASP A 24 1.23 -19.94 -27.04
CA ASP A 24 1.54 -20.31 -28.41
C ASP A 24 3.02 -20.66 -28.59
N GLN A 25 3.35 -21.25 -29.74
CA GLN A 25 4.71 -21.67 -30.10
C GLN A 25 5.72 -20.51 -30.24
N ASN A 26 5.24 -19.27 -30.34
CA ASN A 26 6.08 -18.06 -30.41
C ASN A 26 6.23 -17.39 -29.04
N GLY A 27 5.66 -17.98 -27.98
CA GLY A 27 5.70 -17.45 -26.61
C GLY A 27 4.66 -16.36 -26.33
N GLY A 28 3.72 -16.11 -27.24
CA GLY A 28 2.53 -15.33 -26.93
C GLY A 28 1.62 -16.10 -25.99
N TYR A 29 0.97 -15.42 -25.05
CA TYR A 29 0.11 -16.06 -24.05
C TYR A 29 -1.19 -15.28 -23.79
N ASN A 30 -2.27 -16.01 -23.51
CA ASN A 30 -3.56 -15.44 -23.18
C ASN A 30 -4.04 -15.98 -21.83
N VAL A 31 -4.51 -15.09 -20.96
CA VAL A 31 -5.26 -15.45 -19.76
C VAL A 31 -6.73 -15.58 -20.12
N THR A 32 -7.32 -16.74 -19.87
CA THR A 32 -8.70 -17.08 -20.21
C THR A 32 -9.49 -17.49 -18.98
N ILE A 33 -10.78 -17.16 -18.94
CA ILE A 33 -11.73 -17.67 -17.94
C ILE A 33 -12.84 -18.40 -18.69
N GLY A 34 -12.89 -19.72 -18.51
CA GLY A 34 -13.58 -20.60 -19.45
C GLY A 34 -13.03 -20.39 -20.87
N ASN A 35 -13.91 -20.21 -21.85
CA ASN A 35 -13.49 -20.00 -23.26
C ASN A 35 -13.32 -18.52 -23.65
N ARG A 36 -13.33 -17.60 -22.69
CA ARG A 36 -13.23 -16.15 -22.95
C ARG A 36 -11.84 -15.65 -22.62
N VAL A 37 -11.23 -14.94 -23.56
CA VAL A 37 -9.96 -14.23 -23.32
C VAL A 37 -10.24 -13.02 -22.44
N TRP A 38 -9.48 -12.87 -21.38
CA TRP A 38 -9.46 -11.68 -20.53
C TRP A 38 -8.20 -10.86 -20.75
N LEU A 39 -7.02 -11.47 -20.86
CA LEU A 39 -5.79 -10.72 -21.11
C LEU A 39 -5.03 -11.37 -22.27
N ARG A 40 -4.63 -10.56 -23.26
CA ARG A 40 -3.72 -10.97 -24.33
C ARG A 40 -2.32 -10.42 -24.03
N SER A 41 -1.32 -11.28 -24.10
CA SER A 41 0.07 -10.87 -23.89
C SER A 41 0.49 -9.83 -24.91
N SER A 42 1.33 -8.89 -24.49
CA SER A 42 2.15 -8.12 -25.41
C SER A 42 3.59 -8.66 -25.39
N ARG A 43 4.58 -7.79 -25.60
CA ARG A 43 5.99 -8.14 -25.71
C ARG A 43 6.62 -8.59 -24.39
N THR A 44 7.66 -9.40 -24.50
CA THR A 44 8.67 -9.58 -23.45
C THR A 44 9.89 -8.75 -23.82
N ALA A 45 10.40 -7.95 -22.89
CA ALA A 45 11.49 -7.02 -23.21
C ALA A 45 12.42 -6.72 -22.03
N ILE A 46 13.67 -6.37 -22.34
CA ILE A 46 14.69 -5.92 -21.37
C ILE A 46 15.41 -4.68 -21.92
N TYR A 47 15.59 -3.68 -21.07
CA TYR A 47 16.35 -2.46 -21.33
C TYR A 47 17.73 -2.52 -20.69
N VAL A 48 18.76 -2.74 -21.52
CA VAL A 48 20.17 -2.84 -21.10
C VAL A 48 21.07 -2.23 -22.18
N ASP A 49 22.23 -1.70 -21.78
CA ASP A 49 23.15 -0.95 -22.68
C ASP A 49 22.46 0.22 -23.42
N ASN A 50 21.56 0.91 -22.72
CA ASN A 50 20.75 2.00 -23.24
C ASN A 50 19.88 1.62 -24.46
N LYS A 51 19.55 0.33 -24.63
CA LYS A 51 18.73 -0.18 -25.74
C LYS A 51 17.71 -1.21 -25.25
N TRP A 52 16.55 -1.24 -25.92
CA TRP A 52 15.57 -2.31 -25.78
C TRP A 52 15.97 -3.57 -26.57
N TYR A 53 15.86 -4.71 -25.92
CA TYR A 53 15.83 -6.04 -26.52
C TYR A 53 14.42 -6.61 -26.31
N SER A 54 13.76 -7.05 -27.38
CA SER A 54 12.34 -7.36 -27.38
C SER A 54 12.01 -8.62 -28.18
N SER A 55 10.94 -9.30 -27.79
CA SER A 55 10.32 -10.35 -28.59
C SER A 55 9.71 -9.80 -29.89
N ASP A 56 9.29 -8.52 -29.92
CA ASP A 56 8.62 -7.91 -31.08
C ASP A 56 9.52 -7.77 -32.31
N ASP A 57 10.79 -7.43 -32.10
CA ASP A 57 11.78 -7.21 -33.16
C ASP A 57 12.79 -8.36 -33.26
N ASN A 58 12.52 -9.45 -32.53
CA ASN A 58 13.35 -10.65 -32.46
C ASN A 58 14.80 -10.39 -31.98
N SER A 59 15.05 -9.27 -31.28
CA SER A 59 16.34 -9.01 -30.62
C SER A 59 16.47 -9.73 -29.27
N LEU A 60 15.36 -10.20 -28.71
CA LEU A 60 15.29 -11.16 -27.60
C LEU A 60 14.51 -12.42 -28.07
N PRO A 61 15.12 -13.27 -28.93
CA PRO A 61 14.45 -14.42 -29.51
C PRO A 61 14.07 -15.46 -28.45
N LEU A 62 12.86 -16.01 -28.56
CA LEU A 62 12.46 -17.21 -27.84
C LEU A 62 13.17 -18.43 -28.43
N THR A 63 13.83 -19.20 -27.58
CA THR A 63 14.62 -20.38 -27.97
C THR A 63 13.95 -21.70 -27.59
N GLY A 64 13.03 -21.67 -26.63
CA GLY A 64 12.28 -22.86 -26.23
C GLY A 64 11.19 -22.56 -25.22
N ILE A 65 10.21 -23.45 -25.18
CA ILE A 65 9.18 -23.51 -24.15
C ILE A 65 9.28 -24.89 -23.52
N SER A 66 9.39 -24.95 -22.20
CA SER A 66 9.33 -26.20 -21.45
C SER A 66 8.22 -26.16 -20.41
N LEU A 67 7.67 -27.33 -20.08
CA LEU A 67 6.65 -27.47 -19.04
C LEU A 67 7.25 -28.31 -17.92
N THR A 68 7.20 -27.75 -16.72
CA THR A 68 7.57 -28.43 -15.49
C THR A 68 6.44 -28.30 -14.47
N SER A 69 6.62 -28.90 -13.30
CA SER A 69 5.74 -28.72 -12.15
C SER A 69 6.59 -28.43 -10.92
N GLY A 70 6.02 -27.71 -9.97
CA GLY A 70 6.66 -27.40 -8.71
C GLY A 70 5.66 -27.39 -7.56
N PHE A 71 6.18 -27.19 -6.36
CA PHE A 71 5.41 -27.10 -5.14
C PHE A 71 5.92 -25.92 -4.32
N ASP A 72 5.00 -25.06 -3.90
CA ASP A 72 5.25 -24.02 -2.92
C ASP A 72 4.66 -24.43 -1.56
N PRO A 73 5.39 -24.29 -0.44
CA PRO A 73 4.90 -24.69 0.87
C PRO A 73 3.64 -23.94 1.34
N ASN A 74 3.43 -22.71 0.86
CA ASN A 74 2.34 -21.84 1.28
C ASN A 74 1.16 -21.87 0.28
N LEU A 75 1.44 -22.05 -1.01
CA LEU A 75 0.44 -21.98 -2.08
C LEU A 75 0.10 -23.33 -2.75
N GLY A 76 0.94 -24.35 -2.54
CA GLY A 76 0.73 -25.70 -3.04
C GLY A 76 1.35 -25.98 -4.42
N ASP A 77 0.83 -26.99 -5.10
CA ASP A 77 1.35 -27.43 -6.39
C ASP A 77 1.03 -26.42 -7.52
N TYR A 78 1.95 -26.32 -8.48
CA TYR A 78 1.76 -25.54 -9.71
C TYR A 78 2.37 -26.22 -10.92
N ARG A 79 1.84 -25.89 -12.11
CA ARG A 79 2.50 -26.09 -13.40
C ARG A 79 3.31 -24.87 -13.75
N ASP A 80 4.49 -25.04 -14.31
CA ASP A 80 5.37 -23.94 -14.69
C ASP A 80 5.76 -24.05 -16.17
N PHE A 81 5.24 -23.12 -16.97
CA PHE A 81 5.66 -22.93 -18.34
C PHE A 81 6.86 -21.99 -18.37
N GLN A 82 8.02 -22.50 -18.80
CA GLN A 82 9.27 -21.76 -18.86
C GLN A 82 9.55 -21.33 -20.30
N LEU A 83 9.44 -20.04 -20.56
CA LEU A 83 9.76 -19.40 -21.83
C LEU A 83 11.22 -18.95 -21.77
N SER A 84 12.09 -19.65 -22.50
CA SER A 84 13.53 -19.37 -22.54
C SER A 84 13.87 -18.40 -23.66
N TYR A 85 14.42 -17.25 -23.32
CA TYR A 85 14.88 -16.24 -24.26
C TYR A 85 16.42 -16.15 -24.26
N ASP A 86 17.02 -15.91 -25.43
CA ASP A 86 18.47 -15.75 -25.57
C ASP A 86 18.83 -14.29 -25.87
N LEU A 87 19.41 -13.61 -24.87
CA LEU A 87 19.90 -12.25 -25.02
C LEU A 87 21.36 -12.27 -25.49
N VAL A 88 21.60 -11.80 -26.71
CA VAL A 88 22.96 -11.70 -27.28
C VAL A 88 23.48 -10.27 -27.18
N ARG A 89 24.50 -10.05 -26.35
CA ARG A 89 25.17 -8.76 -26.16
C ARG A 89 26.67 -8.90 -26.43
N SER A 90 27.17 -8.18 -27.43
CA SER A 90 28.61 -8.22 -27.79
C SER A 90 29.16 -9.64 -28.00
N GLY A 91 28.32 -10.55 -28.53
CA GLY A 91 28.67 -11.97 -28.75
C GLY A 91 28.53 -12.87 -27.51
N ILE A 92 28.13 -12.32 -26.36
CA ILE A 92 27.85 -13.09 -25.14
C ILE A 92 26.38 -13.44 -25.10
N HIS A 93 26.08 -14.73 -24.95
CA HIS A 93 24.74 -15.27 -24.78
C HIS A 93 24.36 -15.29 -23.30
N THR A 94 23.20 -14.74 -22.97
CA THR A 94 22.64 -14.76 -21.61
C THR A 94 21.20 -15.26 -21.68
N GLN A 95 20.92 -16.34 -20.96
CA GLN A 95 19.58 -16.88 -20.88
C GLN A 95 18.73 -16.05 -19.91
N ILE A 96 17.52 -15.72 -20.37
CA ILE A 96 16.46 -15.05 -19.58
C ILE A 96 15.26 -15.99 -19.60
N ILE A 97 14.60 -16.19 -18.46
CA ILE A 97 13.49 -17.13 -18.35
C ILE A 97 12.25 -16.41 -17.82
N GLY A 98 11.19 -16.41 -18.64
CA GLY A 98 9.84 -16.05 -18.21
C GLY A 98 9.12 -17.31 -17.70
N HIS A 99 8.70 -17.31 -16.45
CA HIS A 99 7.92 -18.39 -15.85
C HIS A 99 6.45 -17.99 -15.78
N ILE A 100 5.57 -18.84 -16.30
CA ILE A 100 4.12 -18.70 -16.11
C ILE A 100 3.66 -19.89 -15.28
N ARG A 101 3.36 -19.63 -14.01
CA ARG A 101 2.91 -20.65 -13.07
C ARG A 101 1.40 -20.62 -12.92
N ASP A 102 0.79 -21.75 -13.24
CA ASP A 102 -0.63 -22.04 -13.07
C ASP A 102 -0.82 -22.91 -11.82
N TRP A 103 -1.55 -22.38 -10.83
CA TRP A 103 -1.63 -22.96 -9.49
C TRP A 103 -2.82 -23.91 -9.38
N TYR A 104 -2.57 -25.20 -9.07
CA TYR A 104 -3.65 -26.21 -9.04
C TYR A 104 -4.70 -25.94 -7.95
N SER A 105 -4.25 -25.45 -6.80
CA SER A 105 -5.05 -25.04 -5.65
C SER A 105 -5.37 -23.54 -5.62
N GLY A 106 -4.78 -22.76 -6.53
CA GLY A 106 -4.86 -21.31 -6.54
C GLY A 106 -5.80 -20.81 -7.62
N SER A 107 -6.70 -19.91 -7.28
CA SER A 107 -7.53 -19.21 -8.27
C SER A 107 -6.70 -18.14 -9.00
N GLY A 108 -5.61 -18.51 -9.67
CA GLY A 108 -4.77 -17.51 -10.36
C GLY A 108 -3.51 -18.03 -11.03
N ILE A 109 -2.85 -17.11 -11.73
CA ILE A 109 -1.60 -17.33 -12.48
C ILE A 109 -0.56 -16.35 -11.99
N SER A 110 0.65 -16.84 -11.70
CA SER A 110 1.79 -15.98 -11.38
C SER A 110 2.81 -15.96 -12.51
N PHE A 111 3.33 -14.79 -12.80
CA PHE A 111 4.33 -14.54 -13.83
C PHE A 111 5.62 -14.12 -13.16
N HIS A 112 6.74 -14.80 -13.45
CA HIS A 112 8.05 -14.48 -12.88
C HIS A 112 9.03 -14.24 -14.01
N LEU A 113 9.92 -13.27 -13.83
CA LEU A 113 11.05 -13.09 -14.73
C LEU A 113 12.34 -13.38 -13.97
N ASP A 114 13.11 -14.34 -14.45
CA ASP A 114 14.48 -14.59 -14.02
C ASP A 114 15.44 -14.03 -15.06
N THR A 115 16.29 -13.09 -14.63
CA THR A 115 17.27 -12.45 -15.50
C THR A 115 18.58 -13.23 -15.58
N GLY A 116 18.69 -14.38 -14.89
CA GLY A 116 19.87 -15.24 -14.89
C GLY A 116 21.14 -14.45 -14.53
N ASN A 117 22.28 -14.79 -15.11
CA ASN A 117 23.54 -14.11 -14.83
C ASN A 117 23.65 -12.65 -15.36
N LEU A 118 22.56 -12.09 -15.92
CA LEU A 118 22.56 -10.73 -16.45
C LEU A 118 22.71 -9.70 -15.33
N THR A 119 23.82 -8.96 -15.35
CA THR A 119 23.91 -7.69 -14.62
C THR A 119 23.51 -6.55 -15.55
N MET A 120 22.59 -5.70 -15.10
CA MET A 120 22.10 -4.56 -15.88
C MET A 120 22.48 -3.25 -15.19
N THR A 121 23.53 -2.60 -15.68
CA THR A 121 23.87 -1.24 -15.26
C THR A 121 23.23 -0.23 -16.20
N ASN A 122 22.73 0.89 -15.68
CA ASN A 122 22.24 2.00 -16.48
C ASN A 122 23.14 3.22 -16.36
N THR A 123 23.57 3.74 -17.50
CA THR A 123 24.17 5.08 -17.58
C THR A 123 23.12 6.13 -17.92
N VAL A 124 22.01 5.74 -18.53
CA VAL A 124 20.87 6.62 -18.87
C VAL A 124 19.59 6.00 -18.32
N PRO A 125 19.25 6.24 -17.03
CA PRO A 125 18.03 5.72 -16.43
C PRO A 125 16.79 6.07 -17.24
N LEU A 126 15.85 5.12 -17.34
CA LEU A 126 14.51 5.43 -17.84
C LEU A 126 13.77 6.23 -16.75
N ASP A 127 12.68 6.85 -17.15
CA ASP A 127 11.81 7.58 -16.23
C ASP A 127 11.19 6.65 -15.16
N ILE A 128 10.89 7.21 -13.98
CA ILE A 128 10.38 6.48 -12.81
C ILE A 128 9.02 5.79 -13.06
N ASP A 129 8.26 6.27 -14.04
CA ASP A 129 6.95 5.71 -14.41
C ASP A 129 7.03 4.66 -15.54
N HIS A 130 8.25 4.32 -15.98
CA HIS A 130 8.53 3.22 -16.90
C HIS A 130 9.17 2.03 -16.18
N VAL A 131 9.27 0.91 -16.87
CA VAL A 131 9.97 -0.29 -16.40
C VAL A 131 11.14 -0.63 -17.34
N ARG A 132 12.14 -1.36 -16.83
CA ARG A 132 13.32 -1.82 -17.59
C ARG A 132 13.27 -3.31 -17.91
N THR A 133 12.52 -4.07 -17.15
CA THR A 133 12.18 -5.45 -17.48
C THR A 133 10.69 -5.50 -17.75
N VAL A 134 10.27 -6.31 -18.72
CA VAL A 134 8.87 -6.43 -19.14
C VAL A 134 8.53 -7.91 -19.20
N PHE A 135 7.93 -8.41 -18.13
CA PHE A 135 7.25 -9.69 -18.08
C PHE A 135 6.46 -9.81 -16.74
N PRO A 136 5.14 -10.01 -16.78
CA PRO A 136 4.31 -10.11 -17.97
C PRO A 136 4.02 -8.74 -18.60
N SER A 137 3.35 -8.75 -19.75
CA SER A 137 2.73 -7.55 -20.33
C SER A 137 1.40 -7.90 -20.99
N PHE A 138 0.45 -6.97 -21.00
CA PHE A 138 -0.89 -7.19 -21.53
C PHE A 138 -1.40 -5.99 -22.32
N TYR A 139 -2.21 -6.23 -23.35
CA TYR A 139 -2.93 -5.15 -24.03
C TYR A 139 -4.11 -4.63 -23.18
N ILE A 140 -4.25 -3.31 -23.13
CA ILE A 140 -5.42 -2.60 -22.62
C ILE A 140 -6.35 -2.35 -23.80
N GLU A 141 -7.27 -3.27 -24.01
CA GLU A 141 -8.07 -3.34 -25.23
C GLU A 141 -9.44 -3.99 -24.99
N GLN A 142 -10.36 -3.77 -25.93
CA GLN A 142 -11.56 -4.60 -26.04
C GLN A 142 -11.21 -5.87 -26.83
N ILE A 143 -11.53 -7.03 -26.26
CA ILE A 143 -11.33 -8.34 -26.93
C ILE A 143 -12.22 -8.46 -28.16
N ASP A 144 -13.47 -8.02 -28.03
CA ASP A 144 -14.46 -7.91 -29.10
C ASP A 144 -15.50 -6.82 -28.78
N LYS A 145 -16.47 -6.61 -29.68
CA LYS A 145 -17.50 -5.55 -29.56
C LYS A 145 -18.43 -5.68 -28.34
N ASN A 146 -18.49 -6.85 -27.72
CA ASN A 146 -19.30 -7.14 -26.54
C ASN A 146 -18.46 -7.15 -25.26
N ASP A 147 -17.16 -6.80 -25.33
CA ASP A 147 -16.30 -6.70 -24.16
C ASP A 147 -16.74 -5.53 -23.28
N GLN A 148 -17.27 -5.87 -22.11
CA GLN A 148 -17.76 -4.94 -21.09
C GLN A 148 -16.90 -4.98 -19.82
N ARG A 149 -15.60 -5.18 -19.96
CA ARG A 149 -14.72 -5.09 -18.80
C ARG A 149 -14.53 -3.65 -18.35
N GLY A 150 -14.69 -3.43 -17.06
CA GLY A 150 -14.30 -2.23 -16.34
C GLY A 150 -13.10 -2.51 -15.46
N TYR A 151 -12.51 -1.46 -14.94
CA TYR A 151 -11.45 -1.55 -13.94
C TYR A 151 -11.60 -0.46 -12.88
N PHE A 152 -10.99 -0.69 -11.72
CA PHE A 152 -10.51 0.38 -10.85
C PHE A 152 -9.11 0.06 -10.32
N THR A 153 -8.40 1.08 -9.84
CA THR A 153 -7.04 0.98 -9.31
C THR A 153 -6.95 1.45 -7.86
N PHE A 154 -6.00 0.87 -7.13
CA PHE A 154 -5.42 1.49 -5.95
C PHE A 154 -4.18 2.26 -6.39
N GLU A 155 -4.15 3.58 -6.19
CA GLU A 155 -3.05 4.41 -6.66
C GLU A 155 -2.86 5.66 -5.80
N GLY A 156 -1.62 6.04 -5.54
CA GLY A 156 -1.28 7.22 -4.76
C GLY A 156 -1.09 6.96 -3.27
N GLU A 157 -1.03 8.05 -2.50
CA GLU A 157 -0.80 8.03 -1.06
C GLU A 157 -2.01 7.45 -0.31
N MET A 158 -1.89 7.34 1.02
CA MET A 158 -2.98 6.89 1.91
C MET A 158 -3.55 5.52 1.54
N SER A 159 -2.65 4.56 1.28
CA SER A 159 -3.00 3.20 0.87
C SER A 159 -3.71 3.14 -0.48
N GLY A 160 -3.27 3.98 -1.42
CA GLY A 160 -3.84 4.04 -2.76
C GLY A 160 -5.17 4.75 -2.84
N ASP A 161 -5.43 5.71 -1.94
CA ASP A 161 -6.68 6.47 -1.89
C ASP A 161 -6.66 7.73 -2.78
N ASP A 162 -5.54 8.46 -2.81
CA ASP A 162 -5.51 9.82 -3.36
C ASP A 162 -5.61 9.88 -4.90
N ASN A 163 -5.10 8.86 -5.60
CA ASN A 163 -5.09 8.80 -7.06
C ASN A 163 -5.88 7.60 -7.64
N LYS A 164 -6.65 6.89 -6.78
CA LYS A 164 -7.57 5.82 -7.22
C LYS A 164 -8.49 6.32 -8.32
N HIS A 165 -8.71 5.47 -9.30
CA HIS A 165 -9.60 5.81 -10.40
C HIS A 165 -10.18 4.56 -11.05
N ALA A 166 -11.20 4.77 -11.88
CA ALA A 166 -11.93 3.70 -12.51
C ALA A 166 -12.36 4.07 -13.94
N GLY A 167 -12.63 3.07 -14.76
CA GLY A 167 -13.11 3.26 -16.11
C GLY A 167 -13.35 1.96 -16.85
N TRP A 168 -13.62 2.07 -18.14
CA TRP A 168 -13.69 0.91 -19.03
C TRP A 168 -12.30 0.36 -19.32
N TRP A 169 -12.14 -0.93 -19.56
CA TRP A 169 -10.88 -1.51 -20.03
C TRP A 169 -10.86 -1.51 -21.56
N ASN A 170 -10.27 -0.46 -22.17
CA ASN A 170 -10.20 -0.32 -23.62
C ASN A 170 -9.02 0.56 -24.06
N LEU A 171 -8.84 0.72 -25.38
CA LEU A 171 -7.73 1.46 -25.99
C LEU A 171 -7.68 2.98 -25.65
N SER A 172 -8.74 3.54 -25.07
CA SER A 172 -8.74 4.95 -24.63
C SER A 172 -8.37 5.12 -23.15
N SER A 173 -8.24 4.01 -22.43
CA SER A 173 -8.11 4.02 -20.98
C SER A 173 -6.68 4.35 -20.56
N LYS A 174 -6.55 5.30 -19.65
CA LYS A 174 -5.31 5.57 -18.92
C LYS A 174 -5.41 4.91 -17.54
N VAL A 175 -5.02 3.64 -17.47
CA VAL A 175 -5.11 2.77 -16.29
C VAL A 175 -3.97 3.04 -15.31
N ILE A 176 -2.77 3.33 -15.80
CA ILE A 176 -1.63 3.72 -14.97
C ILE A 176 -1.40 5.23 -15.13
N ARG A 177 -1.46 5.99 -14.03
CA ARG A 177 -1.17 7.43 -14.05
C ARG A 177 0.28 7.72 -13.66
N SER A 178 0.83 6.94 -12.72
CA SER A 178 2.24 6.93 -12.32
C SER A 178 2.65 5.51 -11.92
N GLY A 179 3.74 5.00 -12.50
CA GLY A 179 4.30 3.72 -12.10
C GLY A 179 4.79 3.73 -10.65
N MET A 180 5.34 4.85 -10.20
CA MET A 180 5.75 5.03 -8.80
C MET A 180 4.60 4.85 -7.81
N GLN A 181 3.44 5.41 -8.15
CA GLN A 181 2.25 5.43 -7.28
C GLN A 181 1.29 4.26 -7.52
N SER A 182 1.49 3.50 -8.61
CA SER A 182 0.63 2.39 -9.00
C SER A 182 0.57 1.29 -7.93
N GLY A 183 -0.62 0.70 -7.79
CA GLY A 183 -0.89 -0.47 -6.99
C GLY A 183 -1.65 -1.53 -7.79
N PRO A 184 -2.31 -2.48 -7.09
CA PRO A 184 -3.14 -3.48 -7.75
C PRO A 184 -4.26 -2.86 -8.61
N ILE A 185 -4.58 -3.53 -9.72
CA ILE A 185 -5.71 -3.20 -10.61
C ILE A 185 -6.75 -4.30 -10.45
N VAL A 186 -8.01 -3.90 -10.27
CA VAL A 186 -9.16 -4.82 -10.23
C VAL A 186 -9.92 -4.68 -11.55
N LEU A 187 -9.91 -5.73 -12.37
CA LEU A 187 -10.75 -5.82 -13.58
C LEU A 187 -11.99 -6.64 -13.28
N PHE A 188 -13.12 -6.29 -13.88
CA PHE A 188 -14.38 -6.99 -13.66
C PHE A 188 -15.34 -6.77 -14.83
N ASN A 189 -16.36 -7.62 -14.91
CA ASN A 189 -17.38 -7.50 -15.96
C ASN A 189 -18.52 -6.55 -15.53
N LEU A 190 -18.65 -5.42 -16.23
CA LEU A 190 -19.67 -4.39 -15.95
C LEU A 190 -21.10 -4.90 -16.13
N SER A 191 -21.33 -5.90 -16.99
CA SER A 191 -22.65 -6.51 -17.15
C SER A 191 -23.14 -7.25 -15.89
N GLN A 192 -22.20 -7.69 -15.05
CA GLN A 192 -22.47 -8.38 -13.78
C GLN A 192 -22.48 -7.42 -12.59
N GLN A 193 -22.36 -6.11 -12.81
CA GLN A 193 -22.52 -5.09 -11.79
C GLN A 193 -21.57 -5.24 -10.59
N GLY A 194 -20.40 -5.85 -10.80
CA GLY A 194 -19.41 -6.12 -9.76
C GLY A 194 -19.66 -7.37 -8.91
N ASP A 195 -20.74 -8.12 -9.12
CA ASP A 195 -21.09 -9.32 -8.34
C ASP A 195 -20.57 -10.64 -8.94
N GLY A 196 -19.94 -10.57 -10.12
CA GLY A 196 -19.47 -11.75 -10.85
C GLY A 196 -17.95 -11.87 -10.91
N GLU A 197 -17.45 -12.09 -12.11
CA GLU A 197 -16.04 -12.40 -12.36
C GLU A 197 -15.15 -11.17 -12.21
N ILE A 198 -14.07 -11.33 -11.46
CA ILE A 198 -13.02 -10.32 -11.30
C ILE A 198 -11.65 -10.92 -11.55
N LEU A 199 -10.72 -10.07 -11.98
CA LEU A 199 -9.28 -10.30 -11.91
C LEU A 199 -8.63 -9.25 -11.01
N VAL A 200 -7.71 -9.67 -10.14
CA VAL A 200 -6.79 -8.75 -9.44
C VAL A 200 -5.40 -8.92 -10.02
N ILE A 201 -4.92 -7.87 -10.71
CA ILE A 201 -3.58 -7.78 -11.28
C ILE A 201 -2.70 -7.05 -10.28
N SER A 202 -1.69 -7.71 -9.73
CA SER A 202 -0.89 -7.14 -8.63
C SER A 202 0.58 -7.56 -8.68
N PRO A 203 1.52 -6.69 -8.30
CA PRO A 203 2.87 -7.12 -7.96
C PRO A 203 2.81 -8.25 -6.93
N PHE A 204 3.62 -9.28 -7.11
CA PHE A 204 3.66 -10.48 -6.27
C PHE A 204 4.97 -10.61 -5.51
N SER A 205 6.02 -9.89 -5.90
CA SER A 205 7.26 -9.78 -5.13
C SER A 205 7.99 -8.48 -5.46
N ARG A 206 9.07 -8.19 -4.72
CA ARG A 206 9.98 -7.04 -4.96
C ARG A 206 9.25 -5.69 -5.02
N PHE A 207 8.23 -5.52 -4.19
CA PHE A 207 7.26 -4.41 -4.26
C PHE A 207 7.90 -3.02 -4.33
N MET A 208 9.01 -2.78 -3.62
CA MET A 208 9.69 -1.48 -3.62
C MET A 208 10.50 -1.21 -4.90
N ALA A 209 10.88 -2.25 -5.64
CA ALA A 209 11.75 -2.17 -6.82
C ALA A 209 11.01 -2.30 -8.16
N THR A 210 9.78 -2.79 -8.14
CA THR A 210 8.97 -3.02 -9.35
C THR A 210 7.78 -2.08 -9.44
N SER A 211 7.33 -1.81 -10.66
CA SER A 211 6.19 -0.94 -10.93
C SER A 211 5.35 -1.52 -12.07
N LEU A 212 4.11 -1.04 -12.17
CA LEU A 212 3.35 -1.13 -13.42
C LEU A 212 3.69 0.08 -14.29
N SER A 213 3.64 -0.10 -15.60
CA SER A 213 3.76 0.99 -16.56
C SER A 213 2.72 0.82 -17.66
N GLN A 214 2.26 1.93 -18.23
CA GLN A 214 1.42 1.91 -19.42
C GLN A 214 2.13 2.63 -20.56
N THR A 215 2.34 1.92 -21.67
CA THR A 215 2.99 2.50 -22.86
C THR A 215 2.00 3.26 -23.74
N SER A 216 2.51 4.06 -24.67
CA SER A 216 1.72 4.75 -25.70
C SER A 216 0.96 3.80 -26.63
N ASN A 217 1.32 2.51 -26.67
CA ASN A 217 0.68 1.48 -27.48
C ASN A 217 -0.45 0.76 -26.70
N ASN A 218 -0.90 1.33 -25.58
CA ASN A 218 -1.91 0.75 -24.70
C ASN A 218 -1.53 -0.63 -24.18
N THR A 219 -0.27 -0.81 -23.81
CA THR A 219 0.20 -2.03 -23.13
C THR A 219 0.43 -1.73 -21.67
N LEU A 220 -0.09 -2.59 -20.80
CA LEU A 220 0.28 -2.67 -19.39
C LEU A 220 1.55 -3.53 -19.30
N GLU A 221 2.64 -2.98 -18.79
CA GLU A 221 3.92 -3.66 -18.59
C GLU A 221 4.24 -3.74 -17.09
N TYR A 222 4.82 -4.86 -16.66
CA TYR A 222 5.32 -5.03 -15.30
C TYR A 222 6.81 -5.38 -15.29
N GLY A 223 7.54 -4.77 -14.37
CA GLY A 223 8.90 -5.18 -14.03
C GLY A 223 9.64 -4.16 -13.19
N VAL A 224 10.98 -4.23 -13.20
CA VAL A 224 11.85 -3.35 -12.41
C VAL A 224 11.72 -1.91 -12.89
N MET A 225 11.58 -0.99 -11.94
CA MET A 225 11.39 0.44 -12.21
C MET A 225 12.51 1.04 -13.07
N GLY A 226 12.10 1.92 -13.99
CA GLY A 226 12.90 2.56 -15.03
C GLY A 226 14.17 3.25 -14.54
N SER A 227 14.07 3.84 -13.36
CA SER A 227 15.12 4.66 -12.75
C SER A 227 16.20 3.89 -12.01
N MET A 228 16.02 2.58 -11.81
CA MET A 228 17.02 1.76 -11.11
C MET A 228 18.35 1.74 -11.88
N LEU A 229 19.43 2.12 -11.21
CA LEU A 229 20.75 2.25 -11.83
C LEU A 229 21.44 0.90 -12.02
N SER A 230 21.16 -0.07 -11.16
CA SER A 230 21.69 -1.42 -11.29
C SER A 230 20.64 -2.47 -10.94
N ILE A 231 20.64 -3.55 -11.71
CA ILE A 231 19.94 -4.79 -11.38
C ILE A 231 21.00 -5.88 -11.31
N PRO A 232 21.16 -6.56 -10.17
CA PRO A 232 22.20 -7.56 -9.99
C PRO A 232 21.91 -8.82 -10.82
N ALA A 233 22.94 -9.67 -10.98
CA ALA A 233 22.75 -11.01 -11.50
C ALA A 233 21.81 -11.83 -10.58
N ASN A 234 21.16 -12.83 -11.18
CA ASN A 234 20.21 -13.76 -10.59
C ASN A 234 19.02 -13.05 -9.93
N TYR A 235 18.60 -11.93 -10.52
CA TYR A 235 17.46 -11.17 -10.04
C TYR A 235 16.15 -11.78 -10.56
N ASN A 236 15.20 -11.94 -9.64
CA ASN A 236 13.84 -12.34 -9.97
C ASN A 236 12.82 -11.40 -9.35
N HIS A 237 11.71 -11.23 -10.07
CA HIS A 237 10.51 -10.53 -9.62
C HIS A 237 9.28 -11.18 -10.24
N SER A 238 8.10 -10.89 -9.67
CA SER A 238 6.89 -11.58 -10.06
C SER A 238 5.62 -10.75 -9.90
N MET A 239 4.64 -11.05 -10.75
CA MET A 239 3.29 -10.49 -10.75
C MET A 239 2.27 -11.61 -10.63
N PHE A 240 1.12 -11.34 -10.01
CA PHE A 240 0.02 -12.28 -9.87
C PHE A 240 -1.23 -11.74 -10.57
N VAL A 241 -1.93 -12.63 -11.27
CA VAL A 241 -3.28 -12.41 -11.80
C VAL A 241 -4.20 -13.37 -11.07
N PHE A 242 -4.89 -12.85 -10.06
CA PHE A 242 -5.85 -13.60 -9.26
C PHE A 242 -7.24 -13.53 -9.90
N TYR A 243 -8.03 -14.59 -9.77
CA TYR A 243 -9.39 -14.72 -10.25
C TYR A 243 -10.35 -15.07 -9.13
N SER A 244 -11.54 -14.46 -9.17
CA SER A 244 -12.68 -14.91 -8.38
C SER A 244 -13.96 -14.66 -9.16
N SER A 245 -14.97 -15.50 -8.91
CA SER A 245 -16.34 -15.34 -9.42
C SER A 245 -17.32 -14.80 -8.38
N ASN A 246 -16.82 -14.45 -7.19
CA ASN A 246 -17.64 -14.06 -6.03
C ASN A 246 -17.85 -12.53 -5.91
N GLY A 247 -17.55 -11.78 -6.98
CA GLY A 247 -17.65 -10.32 -7.00
C GLY A 247 -16.48 -9.59 -6.36
N ILE A 248 -16.50 -8.26 -6.46
CA ILE A 248 -15.38 -7.36 -6.12
C ILE A 248 -14.93 -7.53 -4.67
N ASN A 249 -15.85 -7.42 -3.71
CA ASN A 249 -15.50 -7.45 -2.28
C ASN A 249 -14.95 -8.81 -1.83
N GLU A 250 -15.59 -9.92 -2.21
CA GLU A 250 -15.08 -11.25 -1.84
C GLU A 250 -13.79 -11.56 -2.60
N GLY A 251 -13.72 -11.29 -3.90
CA GLY A 251 -12.53 -11.61 -4.68
C GLY A 251 -11.28 -10.84 -4.26
N ILE A 252 -11.40 -9.57 -3.83
CA ILE A 252 -10.26 -8.82 -3.26
C ILE A 252 -9.84 -9.42 -1.91
N ARG A 253 -10.79 -9.87 -1.09
CA ARG A 253 -10.49 -10.55 0.18
C ARG A 253 -9.80 -11.89 -0.06
N GLU A 254 -10.27 -12.70 -1.00
CA GLU A 254 -9.65 -13.99 -1.35
C GLU A 254 -8.24 -13.79 -1.93
N TRP A 255 -8.04 -12.78 -2.77
CA TRP A 255 -6.71 -12.36 -3.22
C TRP A 255 -5.82 -11.98 -2.02
N GLY A 256 -6.34 -11.16 -1.11
CA GLY A 256 -5.65 -10.76 0.10
C GLY A 256 -5.24 -11.95 0.99
N GLN A 257 -6.12 -12.94 1.16
CA GLN A 257 -5.82 -14.17 1.87
C GLN A 257 -4.71 -14.97 1.18
N LEU A 258 -4.70 -15.03 -0.15
CA LEU A 258 -3.59 -15.65 -0.89
C LEU A 258 -2.27 -14.91 -0.64
N MET A 259 -2.26 -13.58 -0.71
CA MET A 259 -1.07 -12.76 -0.43
C MET A 259 -0.59 -12.94 1.02
N GLN A 260 -1.50 -12.95 2.00
CA GLN A 260 -1.15 -13.18 3.40
C GLN A 260 -0.57 -14.59 3.62
N ARG A 261 -1.10 -15.63 2.96
CA ARG A 261 -0.55 -17.00 3.03
C ARG A 261 0.86 -17.08 2.45
N GLU A 262 1.07 -16.53 1.24
CA GLU A 262 2.38 -16.50 0.58
C GLU A 262 3.47 -15.94 1.51
N TYR A 263 3.16 -14.83 2.16
CA TYR A 263 4.10 -14.13 3.03
C TYR A 263 4.06 -14.57 4.50
N THR A 264 3.31 -15.63 4.82
CA THR A 264 3.12 -16.13 6.20
C THR A 264 2.67 -15.03 7.16
N ARG A 265 1.91 -14.06 6.66
CA ARG A 265 1.40 -12.96 7.47
C ARG A 265 0.31 -13.47 8.39
N THR A 266 0.42 -13.12 9.67
CA THR A 266 -0.64 -13.35 10.66
C THR A 266 -1.26 -12.03 11.08
N ASN A 267 -2.53 -12.07 11.48
CA ASN A 267 -3.23 -10.90 12.01
C ASN A 267 -3.12 -10.80 13.54
N GLN A 268 -2.23 -11.57 14.18
CA GLN A 268 -2.12 -11.62 15.63
C GLN A 268 -1.84 -10.23 16.22
N HIS A 269 -0.85 -9.51 15.70
CA HIS A 269 -0.51 -8.18 16.19
C HIS A 269 -1.64 -7.18 15.97
N ARG A 270 -2.29 -7.18 14.78
CA ARG A 270 -3.49 -6.36 14.50
C ARG A 270 -4.61 -6.64 15.50
N LEU A 271 -4.90 -7.90 15.77
CA LEU A 271 -5.98 -8.30 16.67
C LEU A 271 -5.68 -7.96 18.13
N SER A 272 -4.42 -7.99 18.55
CA SER A 272 -4.01 -7.63 19.92
C SER A 272 -3.61 -6.16 20.10
N ASP A 273 -3.64 -5.35 19.05
CA ASP A 273 -3.17 -3.96 19.11
C ASP A 273 -4.08 -3.10 19.98
N LEU A 274 -3.52 -2.47 21.01
CA LEU A 274 -4.27 -1.61 21.91
C LEU A 274 -4.88 -0.42 21.15
N THR A 275 -4.15 0.15 20.18
CA THR A 275 -4.59 1.34 19.44
C THR A 275 -5.72 1.05 18.45
N ILE A 276 -5.94 -0.22 18.10
CA ILE A 276 -7.02 -0.66 17.22
C ILE A 276 -8.24 -1.12 18.04
N ASN A 277 -8.04 -1.56 19.28
CA ASN A 277 -9.11 -2.14 20.10
C ASN A 277 -9.75 -1.17 21.09
N TYR A 278 -9.03 -0.15 21.53
CA TYR A 278 -9.52 0.81 22.53
C TYR A 278 -9.56 2.23 21.97
N LEU A 279 -10.48 3.04 22.50
CA LEU A 279 -10.59 4.45 22.16
C LEU A 279 -9.26 5.17 22.41
N GLY A 280 -8.83 5.98 21.45
CA GLY A 280 -7.64 6.83 21.55
C GLY A 280 -7.97 8.32 21.56
N TYR A 281 -6.99 9.15 21.89
CA TYR A 281 -7.05 10.59 21.70
C TYR A 281 -5.92 11.04 20.77
N TYR A 282 -6.25 11.70 19.65
CA TYR A 282 -5.27 12.05 18.61
C TYR A 282 -5.02 13.56 18.55
N THR A 283 -3.77 13.91 18.26
CA THR A 283 -3.34 15.30 18.03
C THR A 283 -2.84 15.51 16.59
N ASP A 284 -3.22 14.61 15.68
CA ASP A 284 -2.90 14.58 14.24
C ASP A 284 -3.56 15.75 13.47
N ASN A 285 -3.13 15.99 12.23
CA ASN A 285 -3.56 17.06 11.35
C ASN A 285 -5.07 17.01 11.02
N GLY A 286 -5.82 17.76 11.80
CA GLY A 286 -7.28 17.81 11.82
C GLY A 286 -7.80 17.90 13.26
N GLY A 287 -7.05 17.40 14.23
CA GLY A 287 -7.33 17.53 15.67
C GLY A 287 -7.15 18.97 16.17
N TYR A 288 -7.81 19.31 17.27
CA TYR A 288 -7.77 20.65 17.86
C TYR A 288 -6.38 21.04 18.35
N TYR A 289 -5.62 20.08 18.92
CA TYR A 289 -4.29 20.31 19.47
C TYR A 289 -3.14 20.00 18.49
N TYR A 290 -3.41 19.96 17.18
CA TYR A 290 -2.34 19.90 16.18
C TYR A 290 -1.67 21.27 16.04
N TYR A 291 -0.41 21.40 16.45
CA TYR A 291 0.30 22.69 16.54
C TYR A 291 -0.48 23.78 17.31
N ASN A 292 -1.30 23.37 18.27
CA ASN A 292 -2.13 24.24 19.08
C ASN A 292 -2.20 23.72 20.53
N THR A 293 -2.21 24.64 21.49
CA THR A 293 -2.26 24.33 22.93
C THR A 293 -3.41 25.04 23.60
N GLU A 294 -3.73 24.63 24.83
CA GLU A 294 -4.55 25.48 25.68
C GLU A 294 -3.86 26.83 25.92
N LYS A 295 -4.67 27.89 26.03
CA LYS A 295 -4.16 29.25 26.06
C LYS A 295 -3.26 29.49 27.27
N GLY A 296 -2.02 29.90 27.01
CA GLY A 296 -1.07 30.33 28.04
C GLY A 296 -0.33 29.19 28.73
N ILE A 297 -0.46 27.95 28.24
CA ILE A 297 0.25 26.78 28.76
C ILE A 297 0.95 26.01 27.63
N ASN A 298 1.92 25.16 27.99
CA ASN A 298 2.65 24.32 27.04
C ASN A 298 1.88 23.02 26.73
N TYR A 299 2.45 22.18 25.86
CA TYR A 299 1.84 20.89 25.50
C TYR A 299 1.81 19.90 26.65
N GLU A 300 2.84 19.87 27.50
CA GLU A 300 2.85 18.99 28.66
C GLU A 300 1.61 19.21 29.54
N GLU A 301 1.35 20.45 29.92
CA GLU A 301 0.17 20.81 30.71
C GLU A 301 -1.13 20.64 29.92
N THR A 302 -1.13 20.95 28.61
CA THR A 302 -2.28 20.72 27.73
C THR A 302 -2.68 19.25 27.71
N MET A 303 -1.74 18.32 27.52
CA MET A 303 -2.04 16.89 27.42
C MET A 303 -2.46 16.30 28.77
N VAL A 304 -1.87 16.78 29.86
CA VAL A 304 -2.32 16.45 31.22
C VAL A 304 -3.75 16.96 31.46
N ASN A 305 -4.09 18.15 30.97
CA ASN A 305 -5.46 18.66 31.04
C ASN A 305 -6.42 17.85 30.18
N VAL A 306 -6.04 17.45 28.96
CA VAL A 306 -6.82 16.55 28.11
C VAL A 306 -7.15 15.25 28.84
N ARG A 307 -6.14 14.62 29.46
CA ARG A 307 -6.31 13.38 30.24
C ARG A 307 -7.30 13.50 31.39
N HIS A 308 -7.29 14.62 32.11
CA HIS A 308 -8.09 14.79 33.31
C HIS A 308 -9.45 15.48 33.08
N GLN A 309 -9.59 16.26 32.00
CA GLN A 309 -10.77 17.12 31.78
C GLN A 309 -11.68 16.60 30.66
N ILE A 310 -11.21 15.74 29.76
CA ILE A 310 -12.07 15.07 28.78
C ILE A 310 -12.57 13.76 29.38
N PRO A 311 -13.87 13.61 29.69
CA PRO A 311 -14.40 12.45 30.39
C PRO A 311 -14.68 11.29 29.41
N LEU A 312 -13.66 10.89 28.68
CA LEU A 312 -13.66 9.73 27.78
C LEU A 312 -12.72 8.65 28.32
N PRO A 313 -13.09 7.36 28.22
CA PRO A 313 -12.23 6.25 28.62
C PRO A 313 -11.24 5.91 27.51
N PHE A 314 -10.45 6.88 27.04
CA PHE A 314 -9.38 6.58 26.08
C PHE A 314 -8.20 5.90 26.77
N HIS A 315 -7.50 5.02 26.05
CA HIS A 315 -6.42 4.15 26.55
C HIS A 315 -5.04 4.51 25.99
N TYR A 316 -4.95 5.50 25.13
CA TYR A 316 -3.68 6.04 24.66
C TYR A 316 -3.86 7.45 24.12
N ILE A 317 -2.74 8.18 24.03
CA ILE A 317 -2.66 9.50 23.41
C ILE A 317 -1.63 9.43 22.27
N GLN A 318 -1.99 9.97 21.11
CA GLN A 318 -1.06 10.15 19.99
C GLN A 318 -0.40 11.53 20.06
N LEU A 319 0.93 11.53 19.94
CA LEU A 319 1.79 12.71 19.86
C LEU A 319 2.22 12.91 18.40
N ASP A 320 1.64 13.94 17.76
CA ASP A 320 1.92 14.22 16.36
C ASP A 320 3.27 14.93 16.12
N SER A 321 3.57 15.34 14.90
CA SER A 321 4.80 15.98 14.44
C SER A 321 5.28 17.21 15.21
N TRP A 322 4.55 17.74 16.20
CA TRP A 322 4.89 18.94 16.96
C TRP A 322 5.92 18.72 18.09
N TRP A 323 6.16 17.48 18.56
CA TRP A 323 6.93 17.23 19.79
C TRP A 323 8.46 17.09 19.66
N TYR A 324 8.96 16.77 18.47
CA TYR A 324 10.39 16.52 18.22
C TYR A 324 11.05 17.61 17.37
N TYR A 325 12.38 17.55 17.23
CA TYR A 325 13.16 18.52 16.47
C TYR A 325 13.08 18.26 14.96
N LYS A 326 12.83 19.33 14.22
CA LYS A 326 12.82 19.33 12.76
C LYS A 326 14.09 19.95 12.20
N GLY A 327 14.56 19.41 11.09
CA GLY A 327 15.71 19.90 10.32
C GLY A 327 15.28 20.54 9.01
N ILE A 328 16.14 20.44 8.02
CA ILE A 328 15.87 20.97 6.67
C ILE A 328 14.59 20.34 6.10
N GLY A 329 13.74 21.19 5.51
CA GLY A 329 12.48 20.79 4.87
C GLY A 329 11.42 20.27 5.83
N ASP A 330 11.55 20.54 7.12
CA ASP A 330 10.70 20.03 8.20
C ASP A 330 10.75 18.50 8.41
N GLY A 331 11.80 17.84 7.90
CA GLY A 331 12.11 16.44 8.20
C GLY A 331 12.64 16.26 9.63
N VAL A 332 12.76 15.02 10.09
CA VAL A 332 13.24 14.71 11.44
C VAL A 332 14.75 14.97 11.53
N SER A 333 15.16 15.93 12.36
CA SER A 333 16.59 16.13 12.67
C SER A 333 16.99 15.33 13.91
N GLN A 334 16.16 15.34 14.94
CA GLN A 334 16.34 14.57 16.17
C GLN A 334 14.97 14.19 16.74
N TRP A 335 14.74 12.89 16.89
CA TRP A 335 13.48 12.33 17.37
C TRP A 335 13.51 12.17 18.90
N THR A 336 13.54 13.31 19.59
CA THR A 336 13.50 13.39 21.05
C THR A 336 12.59 14.53 21.49
N ALA A 337 12.06 14.44 22.71
CA ALA A 337 11.23 15.47 23.31
C ALA A 337 11.96 16.81 23.37
N ARG A 338 11.28 17.87 22.93
CA ARG A 338 11.75 19.24 23.03
C ARG A 338 11.43 19.82 24.42
N PRO A 339 12.40 20.43 25.13
CA PRO A 339 12.15 21.01 26.46
C PRO A 339 11.14 22.17 26.49
N ASP A 340 10.93 22.87 25.37
CA ASP A 340 9.92 23.93 25.30
C ASP A 340 8.48 23.38 25.11
N ILE A 341 8.36 22.10 24.76
CA ILE A 341 7.10 21.38 24.60
C ILE A 341 6.82 20.52 25.85
N PHE A 342 7.84 19.77 26.30
CA PHE A 342 7.84 18.85 27.43
C PHE A 342 9.02 19.16 28.38
N PRO A 343 8.91 20.22 29.21
CA PRO A 343 10.01 20.65 30.08
C PRO A 343 10.48 19.57 31.06
N ASP A 344 9.61 18.65 31.48
CA ASP A 344 9.97 17.59 32.43
C ASP A 344 10.33 16.26 31.75
N GLY A 345 10.30 16.22 30.40
CA GLY A 345 10.59 15.06 29.58
C GLY A 345 9.49 14.01 29.54
N LEU A 346 9.45 13.20 28.47
CA LEU A 346 8.34 12.26 28.21
C LEU A 346 8.13 11.20 29.29
N GLN A 347 9.18 10.72 29.99
CA GLN A 347 8.97 9.79 31.12
C GLN A 347 8.17 10.43 32.26
N THR A 348 8.37 11.73 32.53
CA THR A 348 7.59 12.44 33.54
C THR A 348 6.17 12.68 33.06
N VAL A 349 6.00 13.08 31.79
CA VAL A 349 4.67 13.23 31.17
C VAL A 349 3.90 11.92 31.25
N HIS A 350 4.50 10.79 30.88
CA HIS A 350 3.87 9.47 30.94
C HIS A 350 3.33 9.15 32.33
N ARG A 351 4.11 9.40 33.39
CA ARG A 351 3.65 9.25 34.78
C ARG A 351 2.50 10.21 35.14
N ARG A 352 2.56 11.46 34.69
CA ARG A 352 1.50 12.47 34.90
C ARG A 352 0.21 12.15 34.13
N LEU A 353 0.31 11.37 33.05
CA LEU A 353 -0.80 10.81 32.30
C LEU A 353 -1.26 9.45 32.85
N GLU A 354 -0.91 9.13 34.11
CA GLU A 354 -1.27 7.89 34.80
C GLU A 354 -0.74 6.62 34.10
N ASN A 355 0.41 6.76 33.42
CA ASN A 355 1.08 5.72 32.64
C ASN A 355 0.25 5.18 31.47
N ILE A 356 -0.69 5.97 30.95
CA ILE A 356 -1.41 5.63 29.73
C ILE A 356 -0.42 5.50 28.55
N PRO A 357 -0.52 4.46 27.72
CA PRO A 357 0.34 4.30 26.54
C PRO A 357 0.34 5.50 25.60
N LEU A 358 1.45 5.65 24.88
CA LEU A 358 1.63 6.70 23.87
C LEU A 358 1.78 6.09 22.48
N ALA A 359 1.25 6.79 21.49
CA ALA A 359 1.56 6.61 20.07
C ALA A 359 2.32 7.86 19.59
N ALA A 360 3.28 7.72 18.68
CA ALA A 360 4.04 8.89 18.23
C ALA A 360 4.38 8.86 16.75
N HIS A 361 4.16 10.01 16.12
CA HIS A 361 4.43 10.30 14.72
C HIS A 361 5.94 10.46 14.45
N ASN A 362 6.37 10.03 13.26
CA ASN A 362 7.67 10.31 12.65
C ASN A 362 7.53 10.65 11.16
N ARG A 363 8.23 11.70 10.71
CA ARG A 363 8.29 12.16 9.30
C ARG A 363 9.36 11.40 8.50
N TYR A 364 9.68 11.87 7.30
CA TYR A 364 10.94 11.54 6.63
C TYR A 364 12.16 12.07 7.42
N TRP A 365 13.36 11.51 7.19
CA TRP A 365 14.59 11.94 7.88
C TRP A 365 15.25 13.11 7.16
N ALA A 366 15.53 14.20 7.89
CA ALA A 366 16.18 15.37 7.31
C ALA A 366 17.66 15.09 6.99
N PHE A 367 18.19 15.72 5.94
CA PHE A 367 19.61 15.59 5.59
C PHE A 367 20.55 15.95 6.73
N ASP A 368 20.19 16.94 7.56
CA ASP A 368 20.94 17.41 8.72
C ASP A 368 20.60 16.66 10.01
N THR A 369 20.00 15.47 9.93
CA THR A 369 19.76 14.64 11.10
C THR A 369 21.03 14.38 11.91
N VAL A 370 20.94 14.50 13.23
CA VAL A 370 22.08 14.27 14.13
C VAL A 370 22.50 12.81 14.17
N TYR A 371 21.58 11.89 13.82
CA TYR A 371 21.82 10.45 13.89
C TYR A 371 22.89 9.97 12.88
N LYS A 372 23.07 10.67 11.75
CA LYS A 372 24.09 10.31 10.75
C LYS A 372 25.55 10.42 11.26
N GLN A 373 25.76 11.01 12.44
CA GLN A 373 27.08 11.07 13.08
C GLN A 373 27.49 9.73 13.71
N ASN A 374 26.51 8.95 14.17
CA ASN A 374 26.73 7.71 14.93
C ASN A 374 26.20 6.47 14.21
N TYR A 375 25.34 6.66 13.21
CA TYR A 375 24.66 5.59 12.47
C TYR A 375 24.80 5.79 10.96
N SER A 376 24.56 4.71 10.24
CA SER A 376 24.71 4.57 8.80
C SER A 376 23.47 5.10 8.09
N PHE A 377 23.62 6.26 7.46
CA PHE A 377 22.57 6.91 6.68
C PHE A 377 23.00 7.05 5.22
N VAL A 378 22.09 6.72 4.30
CA VAL A 378 22.17 7.20 2.91
C VAL A 378 21.75 8.65 2.89
N LEU A 379 22.49 9.47 2.15
CA LEU A 379 22.25 10.91 2.06
C LEU A 379 21.83 11.30 0.65
N ASP A 380 20.87 12.21 0.56
CA ASP A 380 20.47 12.88 -0.68
C ASP A 380 20.52 14.39 -0.44
N GLU A 381 21.69 14.95 -0.72
CA GLU A 381 21.94 16.39 -0.60
C GLU A 381 21.02 17.20 -1.53
N SER A 382 20.75 16.70 -2.72
CA SER A 382 19.96 17.41 -3.73
C SER A 382 18.51 17.62 -3.31
N ASN A 383 17.95 16.66 -2.56
CA ASN A 383 16.57 16.72 -2.07
C ASN A 383 16.47 16.97 -0.56
N ASN A 384 17.59 17.28 0.09
CA ASN A 384 17.71 17.55 1.53
C ASN A 384 17.13 16.44 2.44
N LYS A 385 17.35 15.18 2.07
CA LYS A 385 16.87 14.00 2.82
C LYS A 385 17.99 13.07 3.21
N ALA A 386 17.74 12.26 4.23
CA ALA A 386 18.57 11.13 4.61
C ALA A 386 17.68 9.89 4.81
N LEU A 387 18.27 8.71 4.92
CA LEU A 387 17.55 7.48 5.26
C LEU A 387 18.49 6.51 5.98
N PRO A 388 18.08 5.92 7.12
CA PRO A 388 18.88 4.88 7.76
C PRO A 388 18.97 3.64 6.87
N ILE A 389 20.18 3.08 6.72
CA ILE A 389 20.45 1.92 5.84
C ILE A 389 19.89 0.63 6.43
N GLY A 390 19.68 0.57 7.76
CA GLY A 390 19.08 -0.57 8.45
C GLY A 390 20.06 -1.70 8.79
N ASN A 391 21.36 -1.51 8.55
CA ASN A 391 22.42 -2.49 8.79
C ASN A 391 23.17 -2.28 10.12
N ASP A 392 22.72 -1.37 10.97
CA ASP A 392 23.26 -1.11 12.30
C ASP A 392 22.16 -1.02 13.38
N SER A 393 22.51 -0.59 14.58
CA SER A 393 21.60 -0.58 15.73
C SER A 393 20.59 0.57 15.74
N PHE A 394 20.58 1.48 14.75
CA PHE A 394 19.77 2.69 14.76
C PHE A 394 18.31 2.47 15.17
N TRP A 395 17.62 1.56 14.49
CA TRP A 395 16.19 1.31 14.76
C TRP A 395 15.96 0.68 16.13
N ILE A 396 16.83 -0.22 16.57
CA ILE A 396 16.73 -0.80 17.92
C ILE A 396 16.92 0.27 18.98
N ASP A 397 17.93 1.13 18.82
CA ASP A 397 18.24 2.17 19.80
C ASP A 397 17.14 3.24 19.83
N LEU A 398 16.59 3.62 18.67
CA LEU A 398 15.49 4.58 18.56
C LEU A 398 14.22 4.06 19.22
N LEU A 399 13.81 2.82 18.89
CA LEU A 399 12.57 2.24 19.42
C LEU A 399 12.69 1.82 20.89
N SER A 400 13.88 1.42 21.35
CA SER A 400 14.13 1.17 22.78
C SER A 400 13.96 2.45 23.60
N GLN A 401 14.53 3.57 23.12
CA GLN A 401 14.33 4.88 23.75
C GLN A 401 12.85 5.28 23.74
N GLY A 402 12.14 5.01 22.63
CA GLY A 402 10.69 5.15 22.52
C GLY A 402 9.94 4.43 23.64
N HIS A 403 10.23 3.14 23.78
CA HIS A 403 9.61 2.25 24.76
C HIS A 403 9.82 2.73 26.21
N ASP A 404 10.99 3.30 26.54
CA ASP A 404 11.33 3.78 27.89
C ASP A 404 10.42 4.90 28.41
N TRP A 405 9.75 5.64 27.54
CA TRP A 405 8.77 6.67 27.93
C TRP A 405 7.32 6.28 27.65
N GLY A 406 7.04 5.01 27.38
CA GLY A 406 5.68 4.48 27.28
C GLY A 406 5.12 4.40 25.86
N LEU A 407 5.96 4.49 24.83
CA LEU A 407 5.55 4.30 23.44
C LEU A 407 5.16 2.86 23.16
N ILE A 408 4.00 2.66 22.56
CA ILE A 408 3.52 1.35 22.08
C ILE A 408 3.33 1.29 20.56
N LEU A 409 3.24 2.44 19.91
CA LEU A 409 2.98 2.56 18.48
C LEU A 409 3.88 3.62 17.86
N TYR A 410 4.71 3.21 16.91
CA TYR A 410 5.48 4.10 16.06
C TYR A 410 4.72 4.37 14.75
N GLU A 411 4.37 5.62 14.50
CA GLU A 411 3.77 6.02 13.24
C GLU A 411 4.84 6.50 12.27
N GLN A 412 5.04 5.77 11.17
CA GLN A 412 5.87 6.23 10.06
C GLN A 412 4.99 6.95 9.04
N ASP A 413 5.09 8.27 9.05
CA ASP A 413 4.41 9.18 8.13
C ASP A 413 5.35 9.64 7.01
N TRP A 414 4.80 10.34 6.00
CA TRP A 414 5.51 10.86 4.82
C TRP A 414 6.31 9.76 4.10
N LEU A 415 5.78 8.53 4.10
CA LEU A 415 6.36 7.39 3.38
C LEU A 415 6.50 7.66 1.89
N ASP A 416 5.51 8.32 1.30
CA ASP A 416 5.55 8.85 -0.06
C ASP A 416 6.70 9.85 -0.25
N ARG A 417 6.86 10.87 0.60
CA ARG A 417 7.90 11.90 0.46
C ARG A 417 9.28 11.30 0.61
N GLN A 418 9.45 10.39 1.55
CA GLN A 418 10.72 9.67 1.74
C GLN A 418 11.02 8.73 0.56
N THR A 419 10.02 8.31 -0.23
CA THR A 419 10.22 7.38 -1.35
C THR A 419 10.32 8.08 -2.70
N ILE A 420 9.42 9.03 -2.98
CA ILE A 420 9.32 9.78 -4.23
C ILE A 420 10.39 10.88 -4.28
N ASP A 421 10.55 11.64 -3.20
CA ASP A 421 11.45 12.80 -3.20
C ASP A 421 12.88 12.44 -2.77
N PHE A 422 13.15 11.19 -2.39
CA PHE A 422 14.50 10.70 -2.09
C PHE A 422 15.03 9.93 -3.29
N LEU A 423 16.04 10.48 -3.97
CA LEU A 423 16.61 9.87 -5.18
C LEU A 423 17.16 8.45 -4.93
N PRO A 424 17.82 8.14 -3.80
CA PRO A 424 18.38 6.81 -3.57
C PRO A 424 17.32 5.69 -3.55
N THR A 425 16.13 5.89 -2.99
CA THR A 425 15.05 4.87 -3.02
C THR A 425 14.50 4.61 -4.43
N ARG A 426 14.78 5.50 -5.38
CA ARG A 426 14.37 5.36 -6.78
C ARG A 426 15.48 4.85 -7.70
N THR A 427 16.70 4.75 -7.20
CA THR A 427 17.89 4.42 -8.00
C THR A 427 18.62 3.19 -7.48
N ASP A 428 18.46 2.86 -6.20
CA ASP A 428 18.93 1.64 -5.56
C ASP A 428 17.80 0.61 -5.42
N ILE A 429 18.02 -0.58 -5.96
CA ILE A 429 17.03 -1.65 -6.05
C ILE A 429 16.71 -2.31 -4.69
N HIS A 430 17.56 -2.14 -3.67
CA HIS A 430 17.44 -2.78 -2.37
C HIS A 430 17.04 -1.81 -1.26
N LEU A 431 17.44 -0.54 -1.36
CA LEU A 431 17.38 0.42 -0.25
C LEU A 431 15.97 0.58 0.36
N GLY A 432 14.93 0.74 -0.47
CA GLY A 432 13.57 0.93 0.04
C GLY A 432 13.05 -0.28 0.81
N HIS A 433 13.39 -1.51 0.38
CA HIS A 433 13.02 -2.73 1.10
C HIS A 433 13.82 -2.88 2.39
N GLN A 434 15.14 -2.67 2.34
CA GLN A 434 16.02 -2.75 3.51
C GLN A 434 15.61 -1.79 4.62
N TRP A 435 15.25 -0.55 4.27
CA TRP A 435 14.76 0.44 5.22
C TRP A 435 13.52 -0.04 5.98
N LEU A 436 12.47 -0.49 5.26
CA LEU A 436 11.23 -0.91 5.88
C LEU A 436 11.39 -2.20 6.69
N MET A 437 12.15 -3.16 6.17
CA MET A 437 12.41 -4.43 6.88
C MET A 437 13.20 -4.20 8.17
N SER A 438 14.25 -3.38 8.15
CA SER A 438 15.05 -3.12 9.35
C SER A 438 14.25 -2.41 10.44
N MET A 439 13.39 -1.46 10.08
CA MET A 439 12.44 -0.82 11.00
C MET A 439 11.47 -1.86 11.59
N GLY A 440 10.91 -2.71 10.74
CA GLY A 440 9.98 -3.77 11.13
C GLY A 440 10.59 -4.83 12.07
N GLU A 441 11.79 -5.31 11.76
CA GLU A 441 12.53 -6.28 12.58
C GLU A 441 12.89 -5.71 13.95
N ALA A 442 13.27 -4.42 14.01
CA ALA A 442 13.52 -3.75 15.27
C ALA A 442 12.25 -3.61 16.11
N ALA A 443 11.14 -3.19 15.48
CA ALA A 443 9.84 -3.09 16.14
C ALA A 443 9.38 -4.44 16.71
N ASP A 444 9.61 -5.54 15.98
CA ASP A 444 9.24 -6.87 16.46
C ASP A 444 10.05 -7.30 17.69
N LYS A 445 11.36 -7.06 17.67
CA LYS A 445 12.26 -7.34 18.81
C LYS A 445 11.89 -6.56 20.07
N ILE A 446 11.46 -5.30 19.91
CA ILE A 446 11.07 -4.42 21.02
C ILE A 446 9.63 -4.67 21.48
N GLY A 447 8.80 -5.30 20.65
CA GLY A 447 7.39 -5.50 20.97
C GLY A 447 6.50 -4.31 20.60
N MET A 448 6.92 -3.47 19.66
CA MET A 448 6.23 -2.24 19.26
C MET A 448 5.47 -2.43 17.95
N ASN A 449 4.26 -1.87 17.85
CA ASN A 449 3.50 -1.87 16.60
C ASN A 449 3.86 -0.64 15.75
N ILE A 450 3.53 -0.71 14.46
CA ILE A 450 3.77 0.34 13.47
C ILE A 450 2.46 0.74 12.79
N GLN A 451 2.23 2.04 12.67
CA GLN A 451 1.23 2.65 11.78
C GLN A 451 1.93 3.18 10.54
N TYR A 452 1.39 2.92 9.35
CA TYR A 452 1.83 3.58 8.11
C TYR A 452 0.90 4.75 7.76
N CYS A 453 1.50 5.91 7.48
CA CYS A 453 0.79 7.09 6.99
C CYS A 453 1.43 7.60 5.69
N MET A 454 0.62 8.21 4.83
CA MET A 454 0.97 8.61 3.46
C MET A 454 1.61 7.47 2.65
N SER A 455 1.21 6.24 2.91
CA SER A 455 1.78 5.06 2.25
C SER A 455 1.30 4.92 0.80
N LEU A 456 2.25 4.86 -0.14
CA LEU A 456 2.02 4.30 -1.48
C LEU A 456 1.65 2.80 -1.44
N PRO A 457 1.01 2.24 -2.48
CA PRO A 457 0.63 0.83 -2.52
C PRO A 457 1.80 -0.15 -2.34
N ARG A 458 3.00 0.21 -2.81
CA ARG A 458 4.23 -0.57 -2.59
C ARG A 458 4.60 -0.75 -1.11
N HIS A 459 4.32 0.24 -0.26
CA HIS A 459 4.52 0.12 1.18
C HIS A 459 3.51 -0.84 1.80
N ILE A 460 2.24 -0.74 1.37
CA ILE A 460 1.15 -1.62 1.82
C ILE A 460 1.39 -3.07 1.43
N LEU A 461 1.86 -3.34 0.21
CA LEU A 461 2.30 -4.67 -0.19
C LEU A 461 3.52 -5.15 0.62
N THR A 462 4.49 -4.27 0.88
CA THR A 462 5.67 -4.61 1.70
C THR A 462 5.30 -4.94 3.14
N ALA A 463 4.21 -4.38 3.68
CA ALA A 463 3.71 -4.72 5.02
C ALA A 463 3.31 -6.20 5.16
N LEU A 464 3.09 -6.94 4.06
CA LEU A 464 2.94 -8.40 4.11
C LEU A 464 4.13 -9.10 4.80
N GLN A 465 5.32 -8.51 4.69
CA GLN A 465 6.56 -9.03 5.28
C GLN A 465 6.85 -8.48 6.69
N ILE A 466 6.03 -7.54 7.19
CA ILE A 466 6.27 -6.83 8.46
C ILE A 466 5.06 -7.01 9.38
N PRO A 467 5.02 -8.07 10.21
CA PRO A 467 3.87 -8.38 11.08
C PRO A 467 3.49 -7.26 12.05
N ARG A 468 4.44 -6.39 12.41
CA ARG A 468 4.23 -5.25 13.30
C ARG A 468 3.55 -4.05 12.66
N VAL A 469 3.45 -3.98 11.33
CA VAL A 469 2.55 -3.01 10.70
C VAL A 469 1.13 -3.54 10.88
N THR A 470 0.36 -2.91 11.77
CA THR A 470 -0.98 -3.37 12.16
C THR A 470 -2.10 -2.62 11.46
N HIS A 471 -1.84 -1.37 11.06
CA HIS A 471 -2.80 -0.50 10.39
C HIS A 471 -2.12 0.55 9.53
N ALA A 472 -2.89 1.13 8.61
CA ALA A 472 -2.45 2.21 7.75
C ALA A 472 -3.57 3.22 7.53
N ARG A 473 -3.22 4.48 7.31
CA ARG A 473 -4.17 5.52 6.87
C ARG A 473 -4.74 5.15 5.50
N THR A 474 -6.06 5.25 5.36
CA THR A 474 -6.81 4.97 4.13
C THR A 474 -7.55 6.20 3.61
N SER A 475 -7.17 7.39 4.09
CA SER A 475 -7.62 8.66 3.56
C SER A 475 -6.64 9.78 3.85
N THR A 476 -6.78 10.88 3.08
CA THR A 476 -6.08 12.15 3.30
C THR A 476 -6.32 12.71 4.72
N ASP A 477 -5.62 13.78 5.08
CA ASP A 477 -5.74 14.39 6.41
C ASP A 477 -7.14 14.98 6.64
N TYR A 478 -7.65 14.82 7.86
CA TYR A 478 -8.92 15.39 8.28
C TYR A 478 -8.92 16.92 8.17
N ALA A 479 -7.77 17.59 8.32
CA ALA A 479 -7.64 19.01 8.05
C ALA A 479 -8.02 19.42 6.60
N VAL A 480 -7.78 18.55 5.61
CA VAL A 480 -8.18 18.79 4.21
C VAL A 480 -9.70 18.71 4.07
N HIS A 481 -10.36 17.82 4.84
CA HIS A 481 -11.81 17.78 4.95
C HIS A 481 -12.39 19.07 5.56
N LEU A 482 -11.83 19.55 6.67
CA LEU A 482 -12.25 20.80 7.32
C LEU A 482 -12.12 22.02 6.39
N GLN A 483 -11.23 21.96 5.40
CA GLN A 483 -11.07 22.98 4.36
C GLN A 483 -12.10 22.86 3.22
N GLY A 484 -12.93 21.81 3.19
CA GLY A 484 -13.89 21.52 2.13
C GLY A 484 -13.27 20.97 0.86
N LYS A 485 -12.05 20.40 0.95
CA LYS A 485 -11.26 19.95 -0.20
C LYS A 485 -11.27 18.44 -0.43
N ALA A 486 -11.72 17.66 0.56
CA ALA A 486 -11.77 16.21 0.47
C ALA A 486 -12.98 15.62 1.20
N GLN A 487 -13.43 14.46 0.71
CA GLN A 487 -14.37 13.58 1.42
C GLN A 487 -13.56 12.52 2.19
N GLN A 488 -12.83 12.96 3.21
CA GLN A 488 -11.87 12.12 3.94
C GLN A 488 -12.49 10.88 4.58
N TRP A 489 -13.78 10.93 4.94
CA TRP A 489 -14.55 9.79 5.43
C TRP A 489 -14.84 8.71 4.38
N ALA A 490 -14.62 8.97 3.09
CA ALA A 490 -14.97 8.07 1.99
C ALA A 490 -13.90 7.00 1.73
N ILE A 491 -13.67 6.13 2.72
CA ILE A 491 -12.57 5.15 2.74
C ILE A 491 -12.90 3.79 2.13
N GLY A 492 -14.09 3.61 1.56
CA GLY A 492 -14.62 2.28 1.25
C GLY A 492 -13.84 1.48 0.22
N ILE A 493 -13.16 2.14 -0.73
CA ILE A 493 -12.30 1.47 -1.72
C ILE A 493 -10.95 1.13 -1.08
N SER A 494 -10.22 2.12 -0.56
CA SER A 494 -8.90 1.94 0.08
C SER A 494 -8.94 0.97 1.27
N SER A 495 -10.06 0.89 2.00
CA SER A 495 -10.28 -0.10 3.06
C SER A 495 -10.24 -1.54 2.56
N MET A 496 -10.68 -1.82 1.32
CA MET A 496 -10.58 -3.15 0.72
C MET A 496 -9.12 -3.60 0.63
N PHE A 497 -8.24 -2.69 0.21
CA PHE A 497 -6.83 -3.00 -0.02
C PHE A 497 -6.05 -3.15 1.29
N ALA A 498 -6.23 -2.23 2.24
CA ALA A 498 -5.59 -2.33 3.55
C ALA A 498 -5.99 -3.64 4.26
N ASP A 499 -7.29 -3.99 4.28
CA ASP A 499 -7.76 -5.23 4.91
C ASP A 499 -7.27 -6.49 4.18
N ALA A 500 -7.25 -6.47 2.85
CA ALA A 500 -6.71 -7.57 2.05
C ALA A 500 -5.26 -7.88 2.42
N MET A 501 -4.45 -6.87 2.79
CA MET A 501 -3.07 -7.06 3.25
C MET A 501 -2.98 -7.39 4.75
N GLY A 502 -4.10 -7.57 5.45
CA GLY A 502 -4.13 -7.87 6.88
C GLY A 502 -3.86 -6.65 7.77
N LEU A 503 -4.11 -5.44 7.27
CA LEU A 503 -4.00 -4.17 8.00
C LEU A 503 -5.40 -3.69 8.40
N ALA A 504 -5.53 -3.02 9.54
CA ALA A 504 -6.77 -2.32 9.84
C ALA A 504 -6.81 -0.96 9.09
N PRO A 505 -7.87 -0.65 8.33
CA PRO A 505 -8.06 0.67 7.74
C PRO A 505 -8.22 1.77 8.80
N PHE A 506 -7.33 2.75 8.83
CA PHE A 506 -7.46 3.93 9.69
C PHE A 506 -8.02 5.09 8.89
N LYS A 507 -9.20 5.60 9.29
CA LYS A 507 -9.83 6.78 8.69
C LYS A 507 -8.90 7.98 8.85
N ASP A 508 -8.87 8.53 10.06
CA ASP A 508 -7.97 9.55 10.62
C ASP A 508 -8.62 10.03 11.93
N VAL A 509 -8.03 11.03 12.60
CA VAL A 509 -8.68 11.85 13.63
C VAL A 509 -10.02 12.45 13.16
N PHE A 510 -10.89 12.81 14.10
CA PHE A 510 -12.14 13.52 13.84
C PHE A 510 -12.57 14.43 14.99
N TRP A 511 -13.51 15.34 14.71
CA TRP A 511 -14.24 16.09 15.73
C TRP A 511 -15.62 15.49 16.00
N SER A 512 -15.99 15.36 17.27
CA SER A 512 -17.32 14.89 17.69
C SER A 512 -18.38 15.99 17.78
N THR A 513 -17.98 17.24 17.66
CA THR A 513 -18.87 18.40 17.55
C THR A 513 -18.60 19.16 16.26
N SER A 514 -19.62 19.88 15.78
CA SER A 514 -19.46 20.68 14.56
C SER A 514 -18.48 21.84 14.70
N LEU A 515 -18.35 22.42 15.89
CA LEU A 515 -17.55 23.61 16.11
C LEU A 515 -16.55 23.36 17.23
N GLN A 516 -15.28 23.64 16.93
CA GLN A 516 -14.18 23.64 17.87
C GLN A 516 -13.58 25.05 17.96
N PRO A 517 -14.14 25.96 18.79
CA PRO A 517 -13.71 27.36 18.83
C PRO A 517 -12.22 27.51 19.15
N GLY A 518 -11.52 28.32 18.36
CA GLY A 518 -10.07 28.51 18.51
C GLY A 518 -9.21 27.43 17.85
N SER A 519 -9.81 26.52 17.06
CA SER A 519 -9.03 25.55 16.29
C SER A 519 -8.04 26.25 15.35
N PRO A 520 -6.87 25.65 15.06
CA PRO A 520 -5.82 26.27 14.24
C PRO A 520 -6.11 26.27 12.72
N TYR A 521 -7.29 25.78 12.32
CA TYR A 521 -7.70 25.71 10.92
C TYR A 521 -8.33 27.03 10.46
N LYS A 522 -9.03 27.01 9.31
CA LYS A 522 -9.70 28.21 8.78
C LYS A 522 -10.71 28.80 9.79
N PRO A 523 -10.99 30.12 9.77
CA PRO A 523 -11.85 30.79 10.76
C PRO A 523 -13.26 30.19 10.94
N ASP A 524 -13.79 29.54 9.92
CA ASP A 524 -15.10 28.89 9.86
C ASP A 524 -15.00 27.36 9.73
N ALA A 525 -13.89 26.77 10.18
CA ALA A 525 -13.71 25.32 10.17
C ALA A 525 -14.87 24.65 10.93
N LYS A 526 -15.52 23.71 10.27
CA LYS A 526 -16.72 23.06 10.78
C LYS A 526 -16.77 21.61 10.31
N GLU A 527 -17.00 20.70 11.24
CA GLU A 527 -17.46 19.34 10.92
C GLU A 527 -18.97 19.38 10.65
N VAL A 528 -19.37 19.01 9.44
CA VAL A 528 -20.75 19.11 8.98
C VAL A 528 -21.60 17.96 9.52
N LEU A 529 -21.01 16.77 9.66
CA LEU A 529 -21.68 15.55 10.12
C LEU A 529 -20.78 14.74 11.09
N PRO A 530 -20.59 15.20 12.35
CA PRO A 530 -19.72 14.52 13.32
C PRO A 530 -20.07 13.04 13.54
N GLU A 531 -21.36 12.70 13.54
CA GLU A 531 -21.81 11.32 13.70
C GLU A 531 -21.35 10.41 12.55
N ARG A 532 -21.18 10.95 11.33
CA ARG A 532 -20.63 10.19 10.20
C ARG A 532 -19.17 9.86 10.45
N GLU A 533 -18.37 10.83 10.91
CA GLU A 533 -16.95 10.60 11.18
C GLU A 533 -16.75 9.51 12.26
N ILE A 534 -17.54 9.58 13.33
CA ILE A 534 -17.55 8.56 14.40
C ILE A 534 -17.95 7.19 13.83
N LEU A 535 -19.03 7.14 13.04
CA LEU A 535 -19.53 5.89 12.47
C LEU A 535 -18.50 5.24 11.53
N ILE A 536 -17.92 6.03 10.61
CA ILE A 536 -16.92 5.54 9.67
C ILE A 536 -15.66 5.07 10.40
N ALA A 537 -15.15 5.83 11.37
CA ALA A 537 -13.99 5.40 12.17
C ALA A 537 -14.28 4.10 12.92
N THR A 538 -15.47 3.94 13.50
CA THR A 538 -15.87 2.72 14.22
C THR A 538 -15.94 1.50 13.29
N LEU A 539 -16.54 1.68 12.12
CA LEU A 539 -16.79 0.61 11.17
C LEU A 539 -15.56 0.31 10.28
N SER A 540 -14.49 1.10 10.34
CA SER A 540 -13.25 0.84 9.60
C SER A 540 -12.41 -0.29 10.20
N THR A 541 -12.74 -0.78 11.39
CA THR A 541 -11.95 -1.75 12.20
C THR A 541 -10.57 -1.26 12.65
N GLY A 542 -10.17 -0.05 12.25
CA GLY A 542 -8.93 0.61 12.68
C GLY A 542 -9.10 1.42 13.97
N PRO A 543 -8.11 2.28 14.27
CA PRO A 543 -8.17 3.18 15.40
C PRO A 543 -9.38 4.13 15.35
N VAL A 544 -9.95 4.40 16.53
CA VAL A 544 -10.97 5.44 16.74
C VAL A 544 -10.38 6.48 17.66
N GLY A 545 -9.99 7.62 17.09
CA GLY A 545 -9.31 8.71 17.78
C GLY A 545 -10.04 10.04 17.63
N SER A 546 -10.64 10.55 18.70
CA SER A 546 -11.18 11.93 18.70
C SER A 546 -10.04 12.94 18.89
N GLY A 547 -10.19 14.12 18.26
CA GLY A 547 -9.27 15.25 18.41
C GLY A 547 -9.95 16.52 18.92
N ASP A 548 -11.03 16.39 19.69
CA ASP A 548 -11.83 17.51 20.20
C ASP A 548 -11.12 18.33 21.28
N ALA A 549 -11.37 19.63 21.36
CA ALA A 549 -10.91 20.47 22.46
C ALA A 549 -11.58 20.10 23.79
N ILE A 550 -10.91 20.43 24.89
CA ILE A 550 -11.51 20.41 26.23
C ILE A 550 -12.79 21.28 26.23
N ASN A 551 -13.85 20.79 26.87
CA ASN A 551 -15.20 21.38 26.90
C ASN A 551 -15.98 21.38 25.57
N TYR A 552 -15.40 20.93 24.46
CA TYR A 552 -16.06 20.83 23.15
C TYR A 552 -16.12 19.39 22.62
N THR A 553 -16.02 18.42 23.54
CA THR A 553 -16.15 16.99 23.25
C THR A 553 -17.59 16.52 23.47
N ASN A 554 -18.21 15.91 22.46
CA ASN A 554 -19.49 15.23 22.59
C ASN A 554 -19.29 13.78 23.01
N VAL A 555 -19.18 13.59 24.32
CA VAL A 555 -18.98 12.29 24.97
C VAL A 555 -20.07 11.29 24.59
N GLN A 556 -21.34 11.73 24.57
CA GLN A 556 -22.45 10.83 24.26
C GLN A 556 -22.38 10.29 22.82
N SER A 557 -21.95 11.10 21.86
CA SER A 557 -21.78 10.65 20.48
C SER A 557 -20.58 9.71 20.33
N ILE A 558 -19.43 10.05 20.92
CA ILE A 558 -18.24 9.17 20.85
C ILE A 558 -18.52 7.83 21.52
N MET A 559 -19.12 7.81 22.70
CA MET A 559 -19.40 6.57 23.44
C MET A 559 -20.37 5.61 22.74
N LYS A 560 -20.96 5.97 21.58
CA LYS A 560 -21.68 5.02 20.72
C LYS A 560 -20.75 4.03 20.01
N CYS A 561 -19.46 4.36 19.88
CA CYS A 561 -18.48 3.48 19.23
C CYS A 561 -17.91 2.40 20.15
N CYS A 562 -18.09 2.51 21.47
CA CYS A 562 -17.37 1.69 22.44
C CYS A 562 -18.19 1.39 23.69
N ARG A 563 -17.73 0.41 24.46
CA ARG A 563 -18.21 0.12 25.81
C ARG A 563 -17.78 1.20 26.80
N ALA A 564 -18.33 1.16 28.01
CA ALA A 564 -17.96 2.07 29.11
C ALA A 564 -16.46 2.02 29.48
N ASP A 565 -15.77 0.92 29.20
CA ASP A 565 -14.33 0.75 29.40
C ASP A 565 -13.50 1.16 28.17
N GLY A 566 -14.09 1.77 27.14
CA GLY A 566 -13.38 2.25 25.95
C GLY A 566 -13.08 1.17 24.90
N LEU A 567 -13.47 -0.09 25.13
CA LEU A 567 -13.33 -1.15 24.11
C LEU A 567 -14.25 -0.85 22.93
N ILE A 568 -13.67 -0.70 21.73
CA ILE A 568 -14.37 -0.34 20.49
C ILE A 568 -15.27 -1.51 20.04
N LEU A 569 -16.51 -1.20 19.71
CA LEU A 569 -17.51 -2.12 19.17
C LEU A 569 -17.44 -2.13 17.64
N LYS A 570 -16.40 -2.76 17.11
CA LYS A 570 -16.13 -2.86 15.66
C LYS A 570 -16.65 -4.16 15.05
N PRO A 571 -16.96 -4.17 13.74
CA PRO A 571 -17.29 -5.39 13.01
C PRO A 571 -16.07 -6.32 12.80
N ASP A 572 -16.29 -7.51 12.25
CA ASP A 572 -15.20 -8.45 11.92
C ASP A 572 -14.42 -7.99 10.69
N LEU A 573 -15.12 -7.38 9.73
CA LEU A 573 -14.56 -6.85 8.48
C LEU A 573 -14.80 -5.34 8.40
N PRO A 574 -13.85 -4.55 7.85
CA PRO A 574 -14.08 -3.14 7.65
C PRO A 574 -15.26 -2.86 6.72
N LEU A 575 -15.84 -1.69 6.90
CA LEU A 575 -16.74 -1.12 5.91
C LEU A 575 -16.00 -1.00 4.57
N THR A 576 -16.67 -1.41 3.50
CA THR A 576 -16.17 -1.28 2.13
C THR A 576 -17.28 -0.81 1.21
N THR A 577 -16.92 -0.16 0.11
CA THR A 577 -17.88 0.22 -0.94
C THR A 577 -18.52 -1.04 -1.51
N ILE A 578 -19.85 -1.06 -1.66
CA ILE A 578 -20.52 -2.24 -2.22
C ILE A 578 -20.12 -2.48 -3.69
N ASN A 579 -20.17 -3.73 -4.13
CA ASN A 579 -19.79 -4.15 -5.49
C ASN A 579 -20.43 -3.28 -6.59
N ARG A 580 -21.74 -3.05 -6.47
CA ARG A 580 -22.51 -2.26 -7.43
C ARG A 580 -21.97 -0.84 -7.61
N LEU A 581 -21.62 -0.15 -6.53
CA LEU A 581 -21.10 1.22 -6.61
C LEU A 581 -19.68 1.25 -7.16
N ALA A 582 -18.82 0.28 -6.80
CA ALA A 582 -17.49 0.16 -7.41
C ALA A 582 -17.60 -0.10 -8.93
N SER A 583 -18.58 -0.91 -9.34
CA SER A 583 -18.86 -1.15 -10.76
C SER A 583 -19.43 0.07 -11.48
N ASP A 584 -20.36 0.79 -10.86
CA ASP A 584 -20.94 2.01 -11.44
C ASP A 584 -19.89 3.12 -11.56
N TRP A 585 -18.98 3.23 -10.59
CA TRP A 585 -17.85 4.16 -10.67
C TRP A 585 -17.01 3.95 -11.94
N ALA A 586 -16.72 2.70 -12.31
CA ALA A 586 -16.05 2.38 -13.57
C ALA A 586 -16.94 2.63 -14.80
N PHE A 587 -18.21 2.23 -14.74
CA PHE A 587 -19.17 2.41 -15.83
C PHE A 587 -19.29 3.89 -16.25
N TYR A 588 -19.31 4.79 -15.25
CA TYR A 588 -19.36 6.24 -15.43
C TYR A 588 -17.97 6.91 -15.49
N ASN A 589 -16.94 6.18 -15.95
CA ASN A 589 -15.58 6.71 -16.19
C ASN A 589 -14.97 7.47 -15.01
N GLY A 590 -15.11 6.92 -13.80
CA GLY A 590 -14.51 7.48 -12.59
C GLY A 590 -15.35 8.55 -11.90
N VAL A 591 -16.59 8.80 -12.35
CA VAL A 591 -17.53 9.72 -11.67
C VAL A 591 -18.26 8.97 -10.56
N SER A 592 -18.05 9.38 -9.30
CA SER A 592 -18.75 8.81 -8.14
C SER A 592 -20.27 8.95 -8.28
N GLN A 593 -20.99 7.89 -7.94
CA GLN A 593 -22.46 7.84 -7.91
C GLN A 593 -23.02 8.00 -6.48
N GLY A 594 -22.19 8.47 -5.54
CA GLY A 594 -22.47 8.51 -4.11
C GLY A 594 -21.76 7.39 -3.36
N GLU A 595 -22.08 7.25 -2.07
CA GLU A 595 -21.43 6.30 -1.16
C GLU A 595 -22.47 5.38 -0.50
N LEU A 596 -22.20 4.07 -0.55
CA LEU A 596 -22.94 3.04 0.14
C LEU A 596 -21.96 1.93 0.54
N TYR A 597 -21.94 1.63 1.83
CA TYR A 597 -20.98 0.71 2.42
C TYR A 597 -21.65 -0.54 2.96
N SER A 598 -20.91 -1.63 3.00
CA SER A 598 -21.27 -2.86 3.70
C SER A 598 -20.13 -3.29 4.62
N THR A 599 -20.47 -3.96 5.71
CA THR A 599 -19.54 -4.59 6.65
C THR A 599 -20.15 -5.92 7.12
N ARG A 600 -19.39 -6.75 7.84
CA ARG A 600 -19.82 -8.05 8.33
C ARG A 600 -19.42 -8.26 9.80
N THR A 601 -20.34 -8.84 10.56
CA THR A 601 -20.11 -9.34 11.92
C THR A 601 -20.70 -10.73 12.05
N THR A 602 -19.97 -11.63 12.68
CA THR A 602 -20.35 -13.00 12.99
C THR A 602 -20.97 -12.99 14.39
N MET A 603 -22.25 -13.37 14.48
CA MET A 603 -23.01 -13.38 15.74
C MET A 603 -22.91 -14.71 16.48
#